data_AF-A0A665VSV6-F1
#
_entry.id   AF-A0A665VSV6-F1
#
_cell.length_a   1.000
_cell.length_b   1.000
_cell.length_c   1.000
_cell.angle_alpha   90.00
_cell.angle_beta   90.00
_cell.angle_gamma   90.00
#
_symmetry.space_group_name_H-M   'P 1'
#
loop_
_entity.id
_entity.type
_entity.pdbx_description
1 polymer ?
#
loop_
_entity_poly.entity_id
_entity_poly.type
_entity_poly.pdbx_seq_one_letter_code
_entity_poly.pdbx_strand_id
1 'polypeptide(L)'
;MKAERYQWSKFVLIMLAFPVVRELCVVQGCRTGSGVECEKAPFVPGHNLAGEGFDVVRMQRTGAYVINVKAHMSDNHTCTLCPNRFQGGQVQRLPAAVLDWRPFSRCNKQLSSALHHSVDSLLRSSNSLVNNNWDLGLSLDNIGKAVLGGSRSDLARFARSQHSLDKATFAIHEISCTYYSYRLADHPQLSAEFTKHLKRLPQSLDTSQSRALYRRLIDTYGTHYIHQVQLGGKVRRITAFRTCLATLKGFSESEIKNCLNIELRAALGFFPANASFSNKCENLLKGNLSMGFYQGFMTHKSEVIGGERYFPDILYQQDPSEAYQSWMNSLHSNPDVVSYAIFPLHNLVEDSHISANLRSIITEYIKENQLQAGQAVSKNCSPTPNLDHNCCPLRAGRGSLRLEIHRAAGLRADTFTKTDAYVKIFYNGMYEETNTILDNNDPVWNATYDYGSVELGQELRFEVWDRDVLYNDRAGICVVFPERGTHSLSCQLSKGVLYFTYTVKCDTHLTGFKCGRYSPIAE
;
A
#
# COMPACT_ATOMS: atom_id res chain seq x y z
N MET A 1 89.52 -36.05 30.96
CA MET A 1 88.08 -35.82 30.66
C MET A 1 87.84 -34.32 30.62
N LYS A 2 87.30 -33.86 29.48
CA LYS A 2 86.61 -32.58 29.21
C LYS A 2 87.21 -31.27 29.77
N ALA A 3 87.94 -30.60 28.87
CA ALA A 3 88.30 -29.17 28.86
C ALA A 3 87.03 -28.31 28.57
N GLU A 4 86.70 -27.38 29.45
CA GLU A 4 87.07 -25.95 29.47
C GLU A 4 86.30 -25.04 28.51
N ARG A 5 85.69 -24.03 29.15
CA ARG A 5 85.28 -22.68 28.71
C ARG A 5 85.29 -22.38 27.21
N TYR A 6 84.17 -21.82 26.73
CA TYR A 6 84.20 -20.94 25.57
C TYR A 6 83.36 -19.68 25.76
N GLN A 7 83.99 -18.57 25.44
CA GLN A 7 83.52 -17.19 25.52
C GLN A 7 83.18 -16.72 24.09
N TRP A 8 81.99 -16.13 23.95
CA TRP A 8 81.49 -15.18 22.95
C TRP A 8 82.22 -15.03 21.60
N SER A 9 81.47 -15.18 20.50
CA SER A 9 81.66 -14.37 19.30
C SER A 9 80.33 -14.02 18.64
N LYS A 10 80.19 -12.75 18.28
CA LYS A 10 79.03 -12.13 17.63
C LYS A 10 79.04 -12.48 16.14
N PHE A 11 77.95 -13.08 15.63
CA PHE A 11 77.70 -13.18 14.19
C PHE A 11 76.78 -12.05 13.74
N VAL A 12 77.25 -11.24 12.81
CA VAL A 12 76.48 -10.21 12.08
C VAL A 12 75.63 -10.91 11.02
N LEU A 13 74.31 -10.81 11.13
CA LEU A 13 73.37 -11.31 10.13
C LEU A 13 73.12 -10.21 9.09
N ILE A 14 73.54 -10.44 7.84
CA ILE A 14 73.22 -9.59 6.70
C ILE A 14 71.78 -9.91 6.26
N MET A 15 70.85 -9.01 6.52
CA MET A 15 69.47 -9.12 6.04
C MET A 15 69.38 -8.58 4.61
N LEU A 16 69.24 -9.49 3.64
CA LEU A 16 68.85 -9.17 2.26
C LEU A 16 67.38 -8.71 2.26
N ALA A 17 67.16 -7.41 2.06
CA ALA A 17 65.84 -6.84 1.85
C ALA A 17 65.34 -7.20 0.44
N PHE A 18 64.50 -8.22 0.34
CA PHE A 18 63.64 -8.42 -0.83
C PHE A 18 62.55 -7.33 -0.82
N PRO A 19 62.34 -6.58 -1.91
CA PRO A 19 61.18 -5.70 -1.99
C PRO A 19 59.95 -6.58 -2.20
N VAL A 20 59.17 -6.74 -1.14
CA VAL A 20 57.77 -7.17 -1.27
C VAL A 20 57.07 -6.05 -2.02
N VAL A 21 56.87 -6.25 -3.33
CA VAL A 21 55.93 -5.44 -4.12
C VAL A 21 54.56 -5.69 -3.50
N ARG A 22 54.16 -4.82 -2.58
CA ARG A 22 52.74 -4.69 -2.21
C ARG A 22 52.04 -4.30 -3.51
N GLU A 23 51.24 -5.20 -4.06
CA GLU A 23 50.17 -4.83 -4.99
C GLU A 23 49.31 -3.76 -4.29
N LEU A 24 49.63 -2.51 -4.55
CA LEU A 24 48.70 -1.41 -4.38
C LEU A 24 47.51 -1.78 -5.26
N CYS A 25 46.41 -2.19 -4.62
CA CYS A 25 45.10 -2.22 -5.26
C CYS A 25 44.75 -0.77 -5.60
N VAL A 26 45.31 -0.26 -6.70
CA VAL A 26 44.93 1.02 -7.28
C VAL A 26 43.49 0.82 -7.70
N VAL A 27 42.56 1.43 -6.98
CA VAL A 27 41.19 1.60 -7.48
C VAL A 27 41.32 2.48 -8.72
N GLN A 28 41.53 1.86 -9.87
CA GLN A 28 41.57 2.59 -11.14
C GLN A 28 40.20 3.21 -11.32
N GLY A 29 40.14 4.53 -11.26
CA GLY A 29 38.95 5.29 -11.63
C GLY A 29 38.70 5.19 -13.14
N CYS A 30 37.62 5.81 -13.59
CA CYS A 30 37.40 6.01 -15.02
C CYS A 30 38.55 6.82 -15.62
N ARG A 31 38.96 6.46 -16.85
CA ARG A 31 40.04 7.11 -17.59
C ARG A 31 39.62 7.38 -19.03
N THR A 32 40.33 8.28 -19.69
CA THR A 32 40.22 8.44 -21.14
C THR A 32 40.91 7.27 -21.84
N GLY A 33 40.21 6.66 -22.79
CA GLY A 33 40.70 5.58 -23.65
C GLY A 33 40.92 6.03 -25.09
N SER A 34 41.78 5.31 -25.82
CA SER A 34 41.94 5.52 -27.26
C SER A 34 40.77 4.92 -28.05
N GLY A 35 40.50 5.40 -29.26
CA GLY A 35 39.41 4.90 -30.11
C GLY A 35 39.38 3.39 -30.27
N VAL A 36 40.55 2.73 -30.39
CA VAL A 36 40.64 1.26 -30.49
C VAL A 36 40.20 0.57 -29.20
N GLU A 37 40.58 1.10 -28.03
CA GLU A 37 40.11 0.58 -26.74
C GLU A 37 38.60 0.77 -26.59
N CYS A 38 38.08 1.92 -27.04
CA CYS A 38 36.67 2.28 -26.99
C CYS A 38 35.79 1.33 -27.79
N GLU A 39 36.19 1.00 -29.02
CA GLU A 39 35.43 0.08 -29.88
C GLU A 39 35.39 -1.34 -29.30
N LYS A 40 36.48 -1.78 -28.66
CA LYS A 40 36.58 -3.11 -28.05
C LYS A 40 35.81 -3.25 -26.74
N ALA A 41 35.68 -2.19 -25.95
CA ALA A 41 35.06 -2.24 -24.63
C ALA A 41 33.52 -2.29 -24.70
N PRO A 42 32.84 -3.20 -23.99
CA PRO A 42 31.38 -3.20 -23.92
C PRO A 42 30.87 -2.02 -23.08
N PHE A 43 29.59 -1.66 -23.22
CA PHE A 43 28.99 -0.65 -22.36
C PHE A 43 28.82 -1.15 -20.92
N VAL A 44 28.84 -0.22 -19.96
CA VAL A 44 28.48 -0.51 -18.57
C VAL A 44 27.02 -1.03 -18.46
N PRO A 45 26.73 -1.91 -17.48
CA PRO A 45 25.38 -2.41 -17.24
C PRO A 45 24.36 -1.28 -17.02
N GLY A 46 23.23 -1.36 -17.73
CA GLY A 46 22.15 -0.38 -17.63
C GLY A 46 22.48 1.03 -18.12
N HIS A 47 23.54 1.24 -18.92
CA HIS A 47 23.97 2.56 -19.41
C HIS A 47 22.87 3.41 -20.06
N ASN A 48 21.87 2.76 -20.65
CA ASN A 48 20.76 3.39 -21.36
C ASN A 48 19.57 3.75 -20.45
N LEU A 49 19.56 3.38 -19.16
CA LEU A 49 18.36 3.58 -18.33
C LEU A 49 18.13 5.04 -17.92
N ALA A 50 19.17 5.88 -17.91
CA ALA A 50 19.02 7.33 -17.92
C ALA A 50 19.00 7.86 -19.36
N GLY A 51 18.19 8.88 -19.62
CA GLY A 51 17.97 9.47 -20.94
C GLY A 51 16.71 9.00 -21.63
N GLU A 52 16.03 8.02 -21.05
CA GLU A 52 14.71 7.55 -21.44
C GLU A 52 13.62 8.53 -20.99
N GLY A 53 12.56 8.63 -21.78
CA GLY A 53 11.34 9.36 -21.45
C GLY A 53 10.56 8.73 -20.29
N PHE A 54 9.84 9.56 -19.55
CA PHE A 54 9.13 9.18 -18.33
C PHE A 54 7.78 9.88 -18.21
N ASP A 55 6.72 9.10 -18.03
CA ASP A 55 5.38 9.60 -17.72
C ASP A 55 5.18 9.58 -16.19
N VAL A 56 5.15 10.76 -15.58
CA VAL A 56 5.02 10.92 -14.12
C VAL A 56 3.63 10.52 -13.62
N VAL A 57 2.60 10.62 -14.46
CA VAL A 57 1.22 10.27 -14.10
C VAL A 57 1.07 8.75 -14.04
N ARG A 58 1.73 8.04 -14.96
CA ARG A 58 1.77 6.57 -14.98
C ARG A 58 2.87 5.99 -14.09
N MET A 59 3.85 6.80 -13.69
CA MET A 59 5.07 6.40 -12.98
C MET A 59 5.83 5.29 -13.73
N GLN A 60 5.96 5.46 -15.04
CA GLN A 60 6.54 4.48 -15.94
C GLN A 60 7.42 5.16 -16.99
N ARG A 61 8.49 4.45 -17.37
CA ARG A 61 9.32 4.82 -18.52
C ARG A 61 8.56 4.55 -19.81
N THR A 62 8.79 5.35 -20.85
CA THR A 62 8.02 5.23 -22.10
C THR A 62 8.64 4.31 -23.13
N GLY A 63 9.87 3.83 -22.93
CA GLY A 63 10.65 3.08 -23.93
C GLY A 63 11.30 3.96 -24.98
N ALA A 64 10.96 5.26 -25.04
CA ALA A 64 11.47 6.19 -26.03
C ALA A 64 12.63 7.02 -25.47
N TYR A 65 13.75 7.05 -26.19
CA TYR A 65 14.94 7.79 -25.77
C TYR A 65 14.89 9.25 -26.19
N VAL A 66 15.02 10.13 -25.22
CA VAL A 66 15.10 11.59 -25.40
C VAL A 66 16.56 12.01 -25.60
N ILE A 67 17.47 11.32 -24.91
CA ILE A 67 18.91 11.56 -24.95
C ILE A 67 19.63 10.51 -25.81
N ASN A 68 20.68 10.93 -26.52
CA ASN A 68 21.55 10.03 -27.26
C ASN A 68 22.48 9.26 -26.31
N VAL A 69 22.03 8.07 -25.90
CA VAL A 69 22.79 7.14 -25.04
C VAL A 69 23.71 6.19 -25.81
N LYS A 70 23.77 6.31 -27.14
CA LYS A 70 24.59 5.43 -28.01
C LYS A 70 25.93 6.07 -28.39
N ALA A 71 25.95 7.39 -28.54
CA ALA A 71 27.18 8.13 -28.77
C ALA A 71 28.11 7.95 -27.56
N HIS A 72 29.36 7.58 -27.82
CA HIS A 72 30.36 7.26 -26.80
C HIS A 72 31.74 7.82 -27.13
N MET A 73 31.95 8.29 -28.36
CA MET A 73 33.23 8.81 -28.83
C MET A 73 33.18 10.33 -28.91
N SER A 74 34.23 10.98 -28.41
CA SER A 74 34.46 12.43 -28.55
C SER A 74 34.98 12.77 -29.94
N ASP A 75 34.95 14.05 -30.31
CA ASP A 75 35.54 14.56 -31.57
C ASP A 75 37.03 14.16 -31.74
N ASN A 76 37.77 14.08 -30.64
CA ASN A 76 39.18 13.64 -30.62
C ASN A 76 39.38 12.11 -30.73
N HIS A 77 38.34 11.34 -31.08
CA HIS A 77 38.38 9.87 -31.17
C HIS A 77 38.79 9.17 -29.87
N THR A 78 38.34 9.71 -28.73
CA THR A 78 38.53 9.15 -27.39
C THR A 78 37.20 8.89 -26.71
N CYS A 79 37.18 8.06 -25.66
CA CYS A 79 35.99 7.84 -24.83
C CYS A 79 36.36 7.67 -23.35
N THR A 80 35.36 7.59 -22.49
CA THR A 80 35.54 7.28 -21.07
C THR A 80 35.41 5.77 -20.85
N LEU A 81 36.45 5.18 -20.27
CA LEU A 81 36.54 3.77 -19.91
C LEU A 81 36.62 3.61 -18.40
N CYS A 82 35.81 2.74 -17.82
CA CYS A 82 35.73 2.49 -16.39
C CYS A 82 35.90 0.99 -16.10
N PRO A 83 36.76 0.59 -15.16
CA PRO A 83 36.82 -0.79 -14.71
C PRO A 83 35.63 -1.13 -13.80
N ASN A 84 35.00 -2.28 -14.02
CA ASN A 84 33.86 -2.74 -13.24
C ASN A 84 34.24 -3.82 -12.22
N ARG A 85 34.27 -3.45 -10.93
CA ARG A 85 34.57 -4.36 -9.81
C ARG A 85 33.63 -5.56 -9.68
N PHE A 86 32.39 -5.47 -10.19
CA PHE A 86 31.42 -6.57 -10.11
C PHE A 86 31.54 -7.56 -11.27
N GLN A 87 32.38 -7.25 -12.27
CA GLN A 87 32.67 -8.11 -13.42
C GLN A 87 34.17 -8.34 -13.57
N GLY A 88 34.84 -8.64 -12.44
CA GLY A 88 36.26 -9.01 -12.43
C GLY A 88 37.22 -7.90 -12.89
N GLY A 89 36.81 -6.62 -12.80
CA GLY A 89 37.62 -5.50 -13.26
C GLY A 89 37.57 -5.27 -14.77
N GLN A 90 36.62 -5.89 -15.50
CA GLN A 90 36.45 -5.65 -16.93
C GLN A 90 36.35 -4.15 -17.23
N VAL A 91 37.14 -3.70 -18.21
CA VAL A 91 37.09 -2.31 -18.68
C VAL A 91 35.88 -2.13 -19.60
N GLN A 92 35.02 -1.17 -19.27
CA GLN A 92 33.75 -0.91 -19.93
C GLN A 92 33.64 0.56 -20.33
N ARG A 93 32.95 0.85 -21.43
CA ARG A 93 32.77 2.22 -21.92
C ARG A 93 31.49 2.87 -21.39
N LEU A 94 31.54 4.18 -21.24
CA LEU A 94 30.38 5.02 -20.96
C LEU A 94 29.88 5.71 -22.23
N PRO A 95 28.56 5.94 -22.36
CA PRO A 95 28.05 6.92 -23.30
C PRO A 95 28.62 8.32 -23.02
N ALA A 96 28.77 9.14 -24.05
CA ALA A 96 29.31 10.50 -23.94
C ALA A 96 28.46 11.42 -23.07
N ALA A 97 27.14 11.16 -23.02
CA ALA A 97 26.22 11.91 -22.17
C ALA A 97 26.28 11.52 -20.68
N VAL A 98 26.98 10.44 -20.31
CA VAL A 98 26.99 9.88 -18.96
C VAL A 98 28.19 10.39 -18.16
N LEU A 99 27.91 10.88 -16.96
CA LEU A 99 28.89 11.38 -15.99
C LEU A 99 28.77 10.66 -14.65
N ASP A 100 29.85 10.73 -13.86
CA ASP A 100 29.89 10.25 -12.48
C ASP A 100 29.44 8.79 -12.29
N TRP A 101 29.73 7.92 -13.26
CA TRP A 101 29.47 6.49 -13.11
C TRP A 101 30.29 5.89 -11.98
N ARG A 102 29.61 5.22 -11.03
CA ARG A 102 30.24 4.65 -9.84
C ARG A 102 29.67 3.27 -9.53
N PRO A 103 30.52 2.24 -9.39
CA PRO A 103 30.12 0.97 -8.81
C PRO A 103 30.26 1.00 -7.28
N PHE A 104 29.22 0.61 -6.57
CA PHE A 104 29.20 0.47 -5.11
C PHE A 104 28.29 -0.69 -4.72
N SER A 105 28.17 -1.03 -3.45
CA SER A 105 27.18 -2.02 -3.01
C SER A 105 26.46 -1.51 -1.78
N ARG A 106 25.14 -1.39 -1.88
CA ARG A 106 24.24 -1.12 -0.77
C ARG A 106 23.09 -2.12 -0.84
N CYS A 107 23.28 -3.24 -0.17
CA CYS A 107 22.32 -4.33 -0.11
C CYS A 107 22.07 -4.63 1.37
N ASN A 108 20.88 -4.32 1.87
CA ASN A 108 20.49 -4.67 3.24
C ASN A 108 19.43 -5.77 3.18
N LYS A 109 19.59 -6.83 3.97
CA LYS A 109 18.59 -7.90 4.13
C LYS A 109 17.41 -7.49 5.03
N GLN A 110 17.36 -6.24 5.46
CA GLN A 110 16.23 -5.68 6.20
C GLN A 110 15.12 -5.25 5.25
N LEU A 111 13.94 -5.82 5.48
CA LEU A 111 12.72 -5.46 4.77
C LEU A 111 12.16 -4.16 5.36
N SER A 112 11.89 -3.17 4.51
CA SER A 112 11.13 -1.99 4.90
C SER A 112 9.64 -2.34 4.92
N SER A 113 8.88 -1.77 5.86
CA SER A 113 7.44 -2.05 5.96
C SER A 113 6.61 -0.88 6.46
N ALA A 114 5.53 -0.57 5.74
CA ALA A 114 4.62 0.54 6.02
C ALA A 114 3.15 0.13 5.88
N LEU A 115 2.26 0.85 6.57
CA LEU A 115 0.81 0.75 6.43
C LEU A 115 0.27 2.05 5.85
N HIS A 116 -0.68 1.94 4.93
CA HIS A 116 -1.39 3.06 4.33
C HIS A 116 -2.89 2.81 4.40
N HIS A 117 -3.61 3.72 5.05
CA HIS A 117 -5.06 3.61 5.25
C HIS A 117 -5.89 4.30 4.15
N SER A 118 -5.23 4.80 3.10
CA SER A 118 -5.90 5.37 1.92
C SER A 118 -5.09 5.14 0.66
N VAL A 119 -5.79 5.18 -0.48
CA VAL A 119 -5.16 5.15 -1.81
C VAL A 119 -4.18 6.31 -1.95
N ASP A 120 -4.54 7.50 -1.49
CA ASP A 120 -3.69 8.69 -1.60
C ASP A 120 -2.38 8.55 -0.82
N SER A 121 -2.45 8.02 0.40
CA SER A 121 -1.26 7.79 1.24
C SER A 121 -0.31 6.77 0.58
N LEU A 122 -0.86 5.70 0.01
CA LEU A 122 -0.11 4.67 -0.72
C LEU A 122 0.57 5.25 -1.98
N LEU A 123 -0.14 6.05 -2.78
CA LEU A 123 0.44 6.61 -3.99
C LEU A 123 1.52 7.65 -3.69
N ARG A 124 1.31 8.49 -2.67
CA ARG A 124 2.31 9.46 -2.21
C ARG A 124 3.59 8.77 -1.72
N SER A 125 3.47 7.67 -0.97
CA SER A 125 4.66 6.93 -0.54
C SER A 125 5.38 6.27 -1.71
N SER A 126 4.66 5.78 -2.72
CA SER A 126 5.28 5.23 -3.93
C SER A 126 5.98 6.28 -4.80
N ASN A 127 5.62 7.56 -4.71
CA ASN A 127 6.31 8.64 -5.44
C ASN A 127 7.69 8.97 -4.86
N SER A 128 8.03 8.48 -3.66
CA SER A 128 9.36 8.65 -3.06
C SER A 128 10.50 8.02 -3.87
N LEU A 129 10.20 7.25 -4.91
CA LEU A 129 11.19 6.74 -5.88
C LEU A 129 11.81 7.84 -6.75
N VAL A 130 11.12 8.98 -6.86
CA VAL A 130 11.64 10.18 -7.50
C VAL A 130 12.42 10.97 -6.46
N ASN A 131 13.75 10.99 -6.60
CA ASN A 131 14.67 11.56 -5.62
C ASN A 131 14.85 13.08 -5.77
N ASN A 132 14.00 13.77 -6.53
CA ASN A 132 14.04 15.21 -6.74
C ASN A 132 12.63 15.81 -6.80
N ASN A 133 12.55 17.14 -6.75
CA ASN A 133 11.31 17.87 -6.95
C ASN A 133 10.98 17.91 -8.45
N TRP A 134 10.34 16.86 -8.95
CA TRP A 134 9.99 16.71 -10.37
C TRP A 134 8.99 17.77 -10.86
N ASP A 135 8.23 18.35 -9.94
CA ASP A 135 7.26 19.41 -10.19
C ASP A 135 7.90 20.79 -10.39
N LEU A 136 9.21 20.94 -10.18
CA LEU A 136 9.91 22.21 -10.39
C LEU A 136 9.73 22.72 -11.82
N GLY A 137 9.33 23.99 -11.91
CA GLY A 137 9.03 24.63 -13.18
C GLY A 137 7.65 24.27 -13.74
N LEU A 138 6.87 23.38 -13.12
CA LEU A 138 5.49 23.11 -13.51
C LEU A 138 4.56 23.83 -12.53
N SER A 139 3.66 24.69 -13.02
CA SER A 139 2.77 25.51 -12.17
C SER A 139 1.64 24.66 -11.55
N LEU A 140 2.01 23.79 -10.61
CA LEU A 140 1.18 22.75 -9.98
C LEU A 140 0.74 23.10 -8.55
N ASP A 141 1.19 24.23 -8.00
CA ASP A 141 1.00 24.61 -6.59
C ASP A 141 -0.48 24.80 -6.17
N ASN A 142 -1.35 25.16 -7.13
CA ASN A 142 -2.75 25.49 -6.88
C ASN A 142 -3.70 24.27 -6.80
N ILE A 143 -3.18 23.04 -6.79
CA ILE A 143 -4.00 21.82 -6.98
C ILE A 143 -4.41 21.18 -5.62
N GLY A 144 -4.01 21.76 -4.48
CA GLY A 144 -4.42 21.30 -3.17
C GLY A 144 -3.92 19.87 -2.86
N LYS A 145 -4.78 19.02 -2.26
CA LYS A 145 -4.39 17.67 -1.79
C LYS A 145 -4.41 16.58 -2.88
N ALA A 146 -4.62 16.91 -4.15
CA ALA A 146 -4.69 15.91 -5.22
C ALA A 146 -3.39 15.10 -5.35
N VAL A 147 -3.52 13.86 -5.85
CA VAL A 147 -2.39 13.01 -6.21
C VAL A 147 -2.13 13.19 -7.70
N LEU A 148 -0.92 13.65 -8.04
CA LEU A 148 -0.50 13.92 -9.42
C LEU A 148 0.41 12.80 -9.93
N GLY A 149 1.57 12.63 -9.31
CA GLY A 149 2.48 11.54 -9.61
C GLY A 149 1.82 10.18 -9.33
N GLY A 150 1.86 9.28 -10.30
CA GLY A 150 1.34 7.92 -10.17
C GLY A 150 -0.18 7.80 -10.13
N SER A 151 -0.93 8.88 -10.38
CA SER A 151 -2.40 8.91 -10.32
C SER A 151 -3.08 7.93 -11.29
N ARG A 152 -2.41 7.57 -12.40
CA ARG A 152 -2.87 6.60 -13.40
C ARG A 152 -2.00 5.34 -13.47
N SER A 153 -1.13 5.14 -12.48
CA SER A 153 -0.26 3.96 -12.42
C SER A 153 -1.05 2.67 -12.22
N ASP A 154 -0.42 1.53 -12.50
CA ASP A 154 -1.00 0.21 -12.20
C ASP A 154 -1.19 0.00 -10.70
N LEU A 155 -0.42 0.69 -9.85
CA LEU A 155 -0.61 0.71 -8.40
C LEU A 155 -1.90 1.47 -8.04
N ALA A 156 -2.16 2.61 -8.68
CA ALA A 156 -3.40 3.36 -8.48
C ALA A 156 -4.62 2.54 -8.92
N ARG A 157 -4.54 1.85 -10.07
CA ARG A 157 -5.63 0.97 -10.53
C ARG A 157 -5.91 -0.16 -9.54
N PHE A 158 -4.86 -0.81 -9.04
CA PHE A 158 -4.97 -1.86 -8.02
C PHE A 158 -5.56 -1.31 -6.71
N ALA A 159 -5.01 -0.23 -6.17
CA ALA A 159 -5.45 0.33 -4.90
C ALA A 159 -6.91 0.78 -4.94
N ARG A 160 -7.33 1.42 -6.04
CA ARG A 160 -8.71 1.86 -6.23
C ARG A 160 -9.68 0.70 -6.39
N SER A 161 -9.30 -0.38 -7.10
CA SER A 161 -10.18 -1.55 -7.22
C SER A 161 -10.40 -2.21 -5.87
N GLN A 162 -9.37 -2.35 -5.05
CA GLN A 162 -9.49 -2.90 -3.70
C GLN A 162 -10.32 -1.99 -2.78
N HIS A 163 -10.09 -0.68 -2.82
CA HIS A 163 -10.83 0.30 -2.02
C HIS A 163 -12.29 0.45 -2.45
N SER A 164 -12.63 0.17 -3.71
CA SER A 164 -14.03 0.19 -4.19
C SER A 164 -14.85 -1.00 -3.72
N LEU A 165 -14.20 -2.11 -3.36
CA LEU A 165 -14.88 -3.31 -2.87
C LEU A 165 -15.19 -3.22 -1.38
N ASP A 166 -14.31 -2.58 -0.61
CA ASP A 166 -14.39 -2.50 0.85
C ASP A 166 -13.45 -1.41 1.39
N LYS A 167 -13.57 -1.08 2.68
CA LYS A 167 -12.53 -0.36 3.42
C LYS A 167 -11.23 -1.17 3.41
N ALA A 168 -10.31 -0.76 2.54
CA ALA A 168 -9.01 -1.41 2.36
C ALA A 168 -7.88 -0.64 3.07
N THR A 169 -7.03 -1.37 3.78
CA THR A 169 -5.71 -0.90 4.24
C THR A 169 -4.64 -1.62 3.44
N PHE A 170 -3.55 -0.92 3.15
CA PHE A 170 -2.46 -1.42 2.32
C PHE A 170 -1.19 -1.59 3.17
N ALA A 171 -0.65 -2.80 3.20
CA ALA A 171 0.68 -3.07 3.73
C ALA A 171 1.69 -3.13 2.58
N ILE A 172 2.77 -2.36 2.69
CA ILE A 172 3.90 -2.44 1.77
C ILE A 172 5.05 -3.13 2.49
N HIS A 173 5.70 -4.06 1.79
CA HIS A 173 6.96 -4.66 2.19
C HIS A 173 7.94 -4.60 1.03
N GLU A 174 9.15 -4.09 1.27
CA GLU A 174 10.09 -3.82 0.20
C GLU A 174 11.53 -4.04 0.63
N ILE A 175 12.32 -4.65 -0.27
CA ILE A 175 13.76 -4.79 -0.19
C ILE A 175 14.39 -4.31 -1.50
N SER A 176 15.54 -3.65 -1.40
CA SER A 176 16.29 -3.17 -2.56
C SER A 176 17.79 -3.38 -2.36
N CYS A 177 18.47 -3.61 -3.47
CA CYS A 177 19.91 -3.75 -3.58
C CYS A 177 20.38 -2.80 -4.68
N THR A 178 21.32 -1.90 -4.40
CA THR A 178 21.86 -0.97 -5.41
C THR A 178 23.36 -1.19 -5.62
N TYR A 179 23.76 -1.20 -6.90
CA TYR A 179 25.11 -1.52 -7.35
C TYR A 179 25.79 -0.42 -8.15
N TYR A 180 25.03 0.39 -8.87
CA TYR A 180 25.58 1.44 -9.73
C TYR A 180 24.83 2.75 -9.55
N SER A 181 25.50 3.87 -9.80
CA SER A 181 24.86 5.17 -9.96
C SER A 181 25.57 5.96 -11.03
N TYR A 182 24.80 6.76 -11.77
CA TYR A 182 25.35 7.75 -12.68
C TYR A 182 24.29 8.82 -12.96
N ARG A 183 24.74 9.92 -13.56
CA ARG A 183 23.87 11.00 -14.04
C ARG A 183 24.20 11.35 -15.48
N LEU A 184 23.35 12.15 -16.09
CA LEU A 184 23.63 12.75 -17.38
C LEU A 184 24.36 14.10 -17.22
N ALA A 185 25.01 14.53 -18.30
CA ALA A 185 25.49 15.90 -18.46
C ALA A 185 24.31 16.87 -18.52
N ASP A 186 24.53 18.13 -18.15
CA ASP A 186 23.47 19.15 -18.06
C ASP A 186 22.92 19.54 -19.45
N HIS A 187 23.76 19.48 -20.48
CA HIS A 187 23.39 19.69 -21.89
C HIS A 187 23.75 18.45 -22.73
N PRO A 188 23.04 17.33 -22.54
CA PRO A 188 23.35 16.09 -23.24
C PRO A 188 22.85 16.17 -24.69
N GLN A 189 23.56 15.51 -25.61
CA GLN A 189 23.09 15.42 -26.99
C GLN A 189 21.73 14.70 -27.05
N LEU A 190 20.76 15.32 -27.70
CA LEU A 190 19.43 14.74 -27.88
C LEU A 190 19.45 13.59 -28.89
N SER A 191 18.48 12.68 -28.77
CA SER A 191 18.28 11.65 -29.78
C SER A 191 17.83 12.27 -31.11
N ALA A 192 18.22 11.64 -32.23
CA ALA A 192 17.89 12.15 -33.56
C ALA A 192 16.37 12.24 -33.80
N GLU A 193 15.61 11.24 -33.35
CA GLU A 193 14.16 11.21 -33.49
C GLU A 193 13.48 12.27 -32.61
N PHE A 194 13.93 12.45 -31.36
CA PHE A 194 13.38 13.49 -30.50
C PHE A 194 13.62 14.89 -31.08
N THR A 195 14.84 15.14 -31.57
CA THR A 195 15.20 16.39 -32.27
C THR A 195 14.32 16.65 -33.49
N LYS A 196 14.05 15.61 -34.28
CA LYS A 196 13.17 15.69 -35.46
C LYS A 196 11.72 15.99 -35.07
N HIS A 197 11.25 15.45 -33.95
CA HIS A 197 9.90 15.74 -33.42
C HIS A 197 9.81 17.18 -32.93
N LEU A 198 10.81 17.68 -32.20
CA LEU A 198 10.86 19.08 -31.74
C LEU A 198 10.81 20.07 -32.90
N LYS A 199 11.59 19.84 -33.97
CA LYS A 199 11.61 20.70 -35.17
C LYS A 199 10.27 20.81 -35.90
N ARG A 200 9.33 19.89 -35.66
CA ARG A 200 8.00 19.87 -36.29
C ARG A 200 6.93 20.56 -35.44
N LEU A 201 7.26 20.96 -34.22
CA LEU A 201 6.30 21.59 -33.33
C LEU A 201 6.04 23.04 -33.77
N PRO A 202 4.77 23.47 -33.82
CA PRO A 202 4.44 24.85 -34.14
C PRO A 202 4.71 25.77 -32.95
N GLN A 203 5.12 27.02 -33.23
CA GLN A 203 5.33 28.04 -32.20
C GLN A 203 4.02 28.61 -31.62
N SER A 204 2.91 28.56 -32.37
CA SER A 204 1.58 28.95 -31.90
C SER A 204 0.77 27.73 -31.40
N LEU A 205 -0.05 27.94 -30.35
CA LEU A 205 -0.97 26.96 -29.77
C LEU A 205 -2.46 27.26 -30.05
N ASP A 206 -2.75 28.09 -31.05
CA ASP A 206 -4.08 28.65 -31.28
C ASP A 206 -5.10 27.62 -31.80
N THR A 207 -4.63 26.50 -32.38
CA THR A 207 -5.50 25.49 -32.99
C THR A 207 -5.45 24.16 -32.23
N SER A 208 -6.54 23.39 -32.28
CA SER A 208 -6.57 22.03 -31.72
C SER A 208 -5.52 21.10 -32.34
N GLN A 209 -5.23 21.27 -33.64
CA GLN A 209 -4.19 20.52 -34.35
C GLN A 209 -2.80 20.83 -33.81
N SER A 210 -2.48 22.10 -33.53
CA SER A 210 -1.20 22.48 -32.94
C SER A 210 -0.99 21.84 -31.56
N ARG A 211 -1.99 21.89 -30.67
CA ARG A 211 -1.96 21.23 -29.35
C ARG A 211 -1.81 19.72 -29.46
N ALA A 212 -2.46 19.08 -30.44
CA ALA A 212 -2.38 17.64 -30.67
C ALA A 212 -0.95 17.17 -31.01
N LEU A 213 -0.14 17.99 -31.69
CA LEU A 213 1.26 17.67 -31.96
C LEU A 213 2.11 17.61 -30.68
N TYR A 214 1.89 18.54 -29.74
CA TYR A 214 2.54 18.50 -28.42
C TYR A 214 2.06 17.31 -27.59
N ARG A 215 0.75 16.99 -27.61
CA ARG A 215 0.22 15.80 -26.93
C ARG A 215 0.82 14.52 -27.47
N ARG A 216 0.97 14.38 -28.81
CA ARG A 216 1.65 13.23 -29.42
C ARG A 216 3.10 13.10 -28.94
N LEU A 217 3.81 14.21 -28.73
CA LEU A 217 5.16 14.18 -28.16
C LEU A 217 5.13 13.61 -26.73
N ILE A 218 4.19 14.05 -25.90
CA ILE A 218 3.99 13.53 -24.54
C ILE A 218 3.61 12.04 -24.55
N ASP A 219 2.73 11.62 -25.46
CA ASP A 219 2.34 10.20 -25.58
C ASP A 219 3.53 9.29 -25.93
N THR A 220 4.54 9.83 -26.64
CA THR A 220 5.72 9.08 -27.07
C THR A 220 6.84 9.11 -26.03
N TYR A 221 7.21 10.30 -25.55
CA TYR A 221 8.38 10.52 -24.69
C TYR A 221 8.01 10.77 -23.22
N GLY A 222 6.72 10.85 -22.90
CA GLY A 222 6.24 11.15 -21.57
C GLY A 222 6.31 12.64 -21.25
N THR A 223 6.35 12.92 -19.97
CA THR A 223 6.35 14.28 -19.40
C THR A 223 7.74 14.76 -19.00
N HIS A 224 8.60 13.81 -18.64
CA HIS A 224 9.93 14.02 -18.10
C HIS A 224 10.91 13.10 -18.83
N TYR A 225 12.20 13.27 -18.55
CA TYR A 225 13.23 12.29 -18.87
C TYR A 225 14.02 11.93 -17.61
N ILE A 226 14.58 10.73 -17.57
CA ILE A 226 15.43 10.29 -16.48
C ILE A 226 16.82 10.91 -16.62
N HIS A 227 17.24 11.71 -15.63
CA HIS A 227 18.54 12.38 -15.64
C HIS A 227 19.57 11.68 -14.76
N GLN A 228 19.15 11.11 -13.63
CA GLN A 228 20.02 10.42 -12.70
C GLN A 228 19.38 9.11 -12.26
N VAL A 229 20.19 8.08 -12.06
CA VAL A 229 19.74 6.76 -11.66
C VAL A 229 20.61 6.16 -10.56
N GLN A 230 19.96 5.39 -9.69
CA GLN A 230 20.61 4.34 -8.91
C GLN A 230 20.09 3.00 -9.42
N LEU A 231 21.01 2.15 -9.87
CA LEU A 231 20.70 0.89 -10.51
C LEU A 231 20.97 -0.30 -9.59
N GLY A 232 20.17 -1.34 -9.73
CA GLY A 232 20.31 -2.60 -9.02
C GLY A 232 19.03 -3.39 -9.15
N GLY A 233 18.46 -3.83 -8.03
CA GLY A 233 17.21 -4.59 -8.02
C GLY A 233 16.36 -4.28 -6.81
N LYS A 234 15.06 -4.52 -6.95
CA LYS A 234 14.07 -4.26 -5.91
C LYS A 234 12.94 -5.28 -5.97
N VAL A 235 12.54 -5.79 -4.81
CA VAL A 235 11.34 -6.59 -4.63
C VAL A 235 10.38 -5.82 -3.75
N ARG A 236 9.16 -5.59 -4.25
CA ARG A 236 8.11 -4.86 -3.55
C ARG A 236 6.83 -5.69 -3.56
N ARG A 237 6.26 -5.91 -2.38
CA ARG A 237 4.93 -6.53 -2.21
C ARG A 237 3.98 -5.54 -1.57
N ILE A 238 2.88 -5.26 -2.26
CA ILE A 238 1.75 -4.48 -1.74
C ILE A 238 0.62 -5.45 -1.47
N THR A 239 0.15 -5.48 -0.23
CA THR A 239 -1.00 -6.30 0.18
C THR A 239 -2.14 -5.39 0.58
N ALA A 240 -3.24 -5.43 -0.17
CA ALA A 240 -4.48 -4.80 0.24
C ALA A 240 -5.27 -5.79 1.10
N PHE A 241 -5.78 -5.35 2.25
CA PHE A 241 -6.66 -6.17 3.07
C PHE A 241 -7.91 -5.41 3.53
N ARG A 242 -9.03 -6.13 3.55
CA ARG A 242 -10.34 -5.63 4.01
C ARG A 242 -10.27 -5.40 5.52
N THR A 243 -10.17 -4.13 5.93
CA THR A 243 -9.80 -3.74 7.30
C THR A 243 -10.83 -4.22 8.30
N CYS A 244 -12.11 -4.00 8.01
CA CYS A 244 -13.18 -4.37 8.94
C CYS A 244 -13.45 -5.88 8.97
N LEU A 245 -13.33 -6.56 7.83
CA LEU A 245 -13.41 -8.03 7.82
C LEU A 245 -12.25 -8.67 8.59
N ALA A 246 -11.03 -8.13 8.49
CA ALA A 246 -9.89 -8.62 9.24
C ALA A 246 -10.06 -8.42 10.76
N THR A 247 -10.58 -7.25 11.15
CA THR A 247 -10.90 -6.91 12.55
C THR A 247 -11.96 -7.86 13.12
N LEU A 248 -13.04 -8.10 12.37
CA LEU A 248 -14.11 -9.04 12.74
C LEU A 248 -13.61 -10.49 12.89
N LYS A 249 -12.53 -10.84 12.18
CA LYS A 249 -11.82 -12.12 12.31
C LYS A 249 -10.80 -12.18 13.45
N GLY A 250 -10.65 -11.09 14.23
CA GLY A 250 -9.76 -11.03 15.38
C GLY A 250 -8.29 -10.70 15.05
N PHE A 251 -8.04 -10.10 13.89
CA PHE A 251 -6.70 -9.64 13.49
C PHE A 251 -6.60 -8.12 13.57
N SER A 252 -5.57 -7.64 14.26
CA SER A 252 -5.18 -6.22 14.21
C SER A 252 -4.31 -5.92 12.98
N GLU A 253 -4.29 -4.66 12.56
CA GLU A 253 -3.47 -4.19 11.43
C GLU A 253 -1.97 -4.47 11.66
N SER A 254 -1.51 -4.33 12.90
CA SER A 254 -0.12 -4.59 13.29
C SER A 254 0.26 -6.06 13.15
N GLU A 255 -0.64 -6.97 13.52
CA GLU A 255 -0.44 -8.40 13.39
C GLU A 255 -0.37 -8.82 11.93
N ILE A 256 -1.29 -8.31 11.10
CA ILE A 256 -1.28 -8.55 9.65
C ILE A 256 0.05 -8.06 9.05
N LYS A 257 0.45 -6.82 9.35
CA LYS A 257 1.73 -6.23 8.88
C LYS A 257 2.92 -7.12 9.24
N ASN A 258 2.97 -7.61 10.48
CA ASN A 258 4.07 -8.43 10.98
C ASN A 258 4.08 -9.84 10.35
N CYS A 259 2.91 -10.49 10.23
CA CYS A 259 2.81 -11.79 9.58
C CYS A 259 3.21 -11.72 8.10
N LEU A 260 2.75 -10.70 7.37
CA LEU A 260 3.13 -10.47 5.97
C LEU A 260 4.63 -10.16 5.81
N ASN A 261 5.24 -9.50 6.80
CA ASN A 261 6.68 -9.26 6.83
C ASN A 261 7.47 -10.57 6.97
N ILE A 262 7.04 -11.44 7.89
CA ILE A 262 7.66 -12.75 8.11
C ILE A 262 7.49 -13.64 6.87
N GLU A 263 6.29 -13.67 6.30
CA GLU A 263 5.97 -14.44 5.10
C GLU A 263 6.86 -14.04 3.91
N LEU A 264 7.02 -12.74 3.64
CA LEU A 264 7.92 -12.30 2.57
C LEU A 264 9.39 -12.64 2.89
N ARG A 265 9.83 -12.52 4.15
CA ARG A 265 11.18 -12.95 4.54
C ARG A 265 11.39 -14.45 4.31
N ALA A 266 10.39 -15.28 4.56
CA ALA A 266 10.45 -16.71 4.26
C ALA A 266 10.51 -16.98 2.75
N ALA A 267 9.67 -16.30 1.96
CA ALA A 267 9.69 -16.41 0.50
C ALA A 267 11.00 -15.92 -0.14
N LEU A 268 11.75 -15.04 0.54
CA LEU A 268 13.08 -14.57 0.13
C LEU A 268 14.23 -15.42 0.71
N GLY A 269 13.94 -16.45 1.51
CA GLY A 269 14.97 -17.28 2.15
C GLY A 269 15.71 -16.61 3.30
N PHE A 270 15.17 -15.54 3.89
CA PHE A 270 15.75 -14.85 5.07
C PHE A 270 15.20 -15.36 6.40
N PHE A 271 14.22 -16.27 6.35
CA PHE A 271 13.64 -16.82 7.56
C PHE A 271 14.57 -17.91 8.10
N PRO A 272 15.00 -17.83 9.37
CA PRO A 272 15.86 -18.85 9.95
C PRO A 272 15.19 -20.22 9.88
N ALA A 273 15.94 -21.27 9.52
CA ALA A 273 15.41 -22.62 9.41
C ALA A 273 14.74 -23.13 10.72
N ASN A 274 15.15 -22.59 11.86
CA ASN A 274 14.65 -22.97 13.19
C ASN A 274 13.51 -22.06 13.69
N ALA A 275 13.13 -21.03 12.93
CA ALA A 275 12.00 -20.18 13.28
C ALA A 275 10.72 -20.82 12.74
N SER A 276 9.64 -20.78 13.53
CA SER A 276 8.31 -21.18 13.08
C SER A 276 7.42 -19.95 12.97
N PHE A 277 6.40 -20.04 12.14
CA PHE A 277 5.32 -19.06 12.20
C PHE A 277 4.62 -19.17 13.55
N SER A 278 4.13 -18.04 14.07
CA SER A 278 3.19 -18.11 15.18
C SER A 278 1.90 -18.77 14.68
N ASN A 279 1.22 -19.54 15.54
CA ASN A 279 -0.07 -20.14 15.20
C ASN A 279 -1.06 -19.10 14.63
N LYS A 280 -0.99 -17.86 15.13
CA LYS A 280 -1.82 -16.75 14.65
C LYS A 280 -1.49 -16.34 13.20
N CYS A 281 -0.20 -16.26 12.84
CA CYS A 281 0.19 -16.00 11.45
C CYS A 281 -0.14 -17.18 10.51
N GLU A 282 0.02 -18.42 10.96
CA GLU A 282 -0.41 -19.57 10.17
C GLU A 282 -1.91 -19.54 9.89
N ASN A 283 -2.73 -19.26 10.91
CA ASN A 283 -4.18 -19.15 10.75
C ASN A 283 -4.57 -18.01 9.81
N LEU A 284 -3.85 -16.88 9.86
CA LEU A 284 -4.05 -15.76 8.94
C LEU A 284 -3.78 -16.17 7.48
N LEU A 285 -2.66 -16.84 7.22
CA LEU A 285 -2.24 -17.25 5.87
C LEU A 285 -3.10 -18.39 5.32
N LYS A 286 -3.32 -19.45 6.11
CA LYS A 286 -4.20 -20.58 5.77
C LYS A 286 -5.64 -20.11 5.56
N GLY A 287 -6.12 -19.23 6.44
CA GLY A 287 -7.46 -18.66 6.36
C GLY A 287 -7.70 -17.82 5.10
N ASN A 288 -6.65 -17.21 4.53
CA ASN A 288 -6.77 -16.50 3.25
C ASN A 288 -6.74 -17.46 2.05
N LEU A 289 -5.92 -18.52 2.09
CA LEU A 289 -5.78 -19.52 1.01
C LEU A 289 -6.97 -20.49 0.91
N SER A 290 -7.61 -20.83 2.03
CA SER A 290 -8.76 -21.74 2.07
C SER A 290 -10.06 -21.12 1.53
N MET A 291 -10.08 -19.80 1.38
CA MET A 291 -11.18 -19.04 0.82
C MET A 291 -10.83 -18.72 -0.62
N GLY A 292 -11.66 -19.14 -1.59
CA GLY A 292 -11.39 -18.89 -3.01
C GLY A 292 -11.14 -17.40 -3.32
N PHE A 293 -10.64 -17.09 -4.52
CA PHE A 293 -10.19 -15.74 -4.93
C PHE A 293 -11.13 -14.58 -4.53
N TYR A 294 -12.45 -14.81 -4.47
CA TYR A 294 -13.46 -13.81 -4.10
C TYR A 294 -13.76 -13.70 -2.59
N GLN A 295 -13.39 -14.71 -1.79
CA GLN A 295 -13.68 -14.83 -0.35
C GLN A 295 -12.47 -14.49 0.53
N GLY A 296 -11.26 -14.51 -0.02
CA GLY A 296 -10.07 -13.99 0.66
C GLY A 296 -10.26 -12.53 1.10
N PHE A 297 -9.68 -12.17 2.25
CA PHE A 297 -9.72 -10.79 2.73
C PHE A 297 -8.46 -9.99 2.37
N MET A 298 -7.47 -10.65 1.76
CA MET A 298 -6.22 -10.05 1.31
C MET A 298 -5.99 -10.30 -0.18
N THR A 299 -5.41 -9.32 -0.87
CA THR A 299 -4.95 -9.45 -2.26
C THR A 299 -3.55 -8.87 -2.38
N HIS A 300 -2.66 -9.60 -3.02
CA HIS A 300 -1.26 -9.21 -3.19
C HIS A 300 -1.02 -8.67 -4.61
N LYS A 301 -0.18 -7.65 -4.69
CA LYS A 301 0.47 -7.18 -5.91
C LYS A 301 1.96 -7.16 -5.64
N SER A 302 2.71 -7.92 -6.41
CA SER A 302 4.14 -8.08 -6.20
C SER A 302 4.88 -7.62 -7.46
N GLU A 303 5.99 -6.91 -7.25
CA GLU A 303 6.79 -6.29 -8.31
C GLU A 303 8.27 -6.60 -8.06
N VAL A 304 8.95 -7.08 -9.09
CA VAL A 304 10.39 -7.33 -9.08
C VAL A 304 11.02 -6.53 -10.21
N ILE A 305 12.00 -5.71 -9.85
CA ILE A 305 12.72 -4.81 -10.74
C ILE A 305 14.19 -5.23 -10.73
N GLY A 306 14.80 -5.32 -11.91
CA GLY A 306 16.19 -5.73 -12.08
C GLY A 306 16.41 -7.23 -11.87
N GLY A 307 17.52 -7.70 -12.43
CA GLY A 307 17.97 -9.08 -12.36
C GLY A 307 17.28 -9.98 -13.38
N GLU A 308 17.77 -11.21 -13.46
CA GLU A 308 17.09 -12.28 -14.18
C GLU A 308 15.89 -12.76 -13.36
N ARG A 309 14.84 -13.19 -14.07
CA ARG A 309 13.47 -13.31 -13.55
C ARG A 309 13.41 -14.07 -12.22
N TYR A 310 13.24 -13.33 -11.13
CA TYR A 310 12.97 -13.85 -9.80
C TYR A 310 11.48 -13.72 -9.52
N PHE A 311 10.77 -14.82 -9.29
CA PHE A 311 9.53 -14.80 -8.52
C PHE A 311 9.26 -16.16 -7.86
N PRO A 312 9.04 -16.19 -6.53
CA PRO A 312 8.72 -17.42 -5.80
C PRO A 312 7.31 -17.96 -6.09
N ASP A 313 6.41 -17.20 -6.72
CA ASP A 313 5.06 -17.70 -7.05
C ASP A 313 5.05 -18.73 -8.21
N ILE A 314 6.19 -18.95 -8.89
CA ILE A 314 6.30 -19.81 -10.09
C ILE A 314 7.47 -20.81 -10.01
N LEU A 315 8.42 -20.65 -9.09
CA LEU A 315 9.60 -21.54 -9.01
C LEU A 315 9.43 -22.60 -7.92
N TYR A 316 8.55 -23.57 -8.16
CA TYR A 316 8.33 -24.75 -7.31
C TYR A 316 9.55 -25.70 -7.16
N GLN A 317 10.72 -25.34 -7.71
CA GLN A 317 11.84 -26.26 -7.90
C GLN A 317 13.16 -25.80 -7.24
N GLN A 318 13.25 -24.59 -6.67
CA GLN A 318 14.50 -24.07 -6.08
C GLN A 318 14.31 -23.61 -4.63
N ASP A 319 15.36 -23.78 -3.82
CA ASP A 319 15.40 -23.22 -2.47
C ASP A 319 15.28 -21.68 -2.53
N PRO A 320 14.40 -21.05 -1.72
CA PRO A 320 14.18 -19.61 -1.76
C PRO A 320 15.43 -18.76 -1.53
N SER A 321 16.36 -19.22 -0.68
CA SER A 321 17.60 -18.50 -0.39
C SER A 321 18.56 -18.57 -1.58
N GLU A 322 18.69 -19.75 -2.21
CA GLU A 322 19.47 -19.90 -3.44
C GLU A 322 18.90 -19.05 -4.58
N ALA A 323 17.58 -19.05 -4.74
CA ALA A 323 16.90 -18.25 -5.76
C ALA A 323 17.13 -16.75 -5.55
N TYR A 324 17.03 -16.25 -4.31
CA TYR A 324 17.33 -14.86 -4.00
C TYR A 324 18.80 -14.50 -4.25
N GLN A 325 19.72 -15.40 -3.90
CA GLN A 325 21.15 -15.16 -4.13
C GLN A 325 21.50 -15.15 -5.63
N SER A 326 20.87 -16.03 -6.42
CA SER A 326 20.97 -16.05 -7.88
C SER A 326 20.47 -14.73 -8.48
N TRP A 327 19.28 -14.30 -8.07
CA TRP A 327 18.72 -13.00 -8.48
C TRP A 327 19.68 -11.85 -8.15
N MET A 328 20.18 -11.79 -6.92
CA MET A 328 21.11 -10.75 -6.48
C MET A 328 22.39 -10.71 -7.32
N ASN A 329 22.98 -11.87 -7.60
CA ASN A 329 24.20 -11.96 -8.42
C ASN A 329 23.95 -11.50 -9.87
N SER A 330 22.75 -11.77 -10.41
CA SER A 330 22.37 -11.33 -11.75
C SER A 330 22.25 -9.80 -11.89
N LEU A 331 22.05 -9.07 -10.77
CA LEU A 331 21.98 -7.60 -10.75
C LEU A 331 23.29 -6.94 -11.19
N HIS A 332 24.42 -7.63 -11.12
CA HIS A 332 25.69 -7.10 -11.61
C HIS A 332 25.67 -6.90 -13.13
N SER A 333 24.96 -7.77 -13.88
CA SER A 333 24.88 -7.73 -15.34
C SER A 333 23.58 -7.15 -15.86
N ASN A 334 22.48 -7.38 -15.14
CA ASN A 334 21.12 -6.96 -15.52
C ASN A 334 20.48 -6.04 -14.47
N PRO A 335 21.12 -4.94 -14.06
CA PRO A 335 20.49 -4.03 -13.11
C PRO A 335 19.35 -3.24 -13.78
N ASP A 336 18.38 -2.82 -12.99
CA ASP A 336 17.34 -1.88 -13.41
C ASP A 336 17.22 -0.73 -12.38
N VAL A 337 16.37 0.26 -12.65
CA VAL A 337 16.33 1.50 -11.89
C VAL A 337 15.60 1.32 -10.57
N VAL A 338 16.33 1.41 -9.46
CA VAL A 338 15.79 1.35 -8.10
C VAL A 338 15.24 2.72 -7.67
N SER A 339 15.95 3.79 -8.01
CA SER A 339 15.50 5.17 -7.81
C SER A 339 16.06 6.09 -8.90
N TYR A 340 15.35 7.17 -9.20
CA TYR A 340 15.66 8.08 -10.29
C TYR A 340 15.42 9.55 -9.92
N ALA A 341 16.13 10.45 -10.59
CA ALA A 341 15.75 11.86 -10.66
C ALA A 341 15.29 12.16 -12.09
N ILE A 342 14.15 12.85 -12.21
CA ILE A 342 13.51 13.14 -13.50
C ILE A 342 13.35 14.65 -13.68
N PHE A 343 13.51 15.14 -14.90
CA PHE A 343 13.33 16.54 -15.23
C PHE A 343 12.33 16.71 -16.37
N PRO A 344 11.50 17.77 -16.35
CA PRO A 344 10.51 18.00 -17.40
C PRO A 344 11.16 18.09 -18.79
N LEU A 345 10.49 17.56 -19.82
CA LEU A 345 11.04 17.56 -21.19
C LEU A 345 11.31 18.96 -21.74
N HIS A 346 10.58 19.98 -21.29
CA HIS A 346 10.75 21.36 -21.77
C HIS A 346 12.13 21.95 -21.43
N ASN A 347 12.84 21.39 -20.44
CA ASN A 347 14.20 21.80 -20.08
C ASN A 347 15.23 21.46 -21.17
N LEU A 348 14.91 20.53 -22.07
CA LEU A 348 15.78 20.10 -23.16
C LEU A 348 15.55 20.88 -24.46
N VAL A 349 14.61 21.84 -24.46
CA VAL A 349 14.22 22.58 -25.66
C VAL A 349 14.87 23.95 -25.67
N GLU A 350 15.69 24.22 -26.68
CA GLU A 350 16.40 25.49 -26.85
C GLU A 350 15.48 26.64 -27.30
N ASP A 351 14.51 26.38 -28.19
CA ASP A 351 13.54 27.38 -28.63
C ASP A 351 12.61 27.76 -27.47
N SER A 352 12.67 29.02 -27.05
CA SER A 352 11.92 29.53 -25.90
C SER A 352 10.40 29.44 -26.05
N HIS A 353 9.86 29.60 -27.27
CA HIS A 353 8.42 29.49 -27.53
C HIS A 353 7.97 28.03 -27.44
N ILE A 354 8.71 27.13 -28.09
CA ILE A 354 8.41 25.69 -28.03
C ILE A 354 8.57 25.16 -26.61
N SER A 355 9.59 25.60 -25.87
CA SER A 355 9.80 25.23 -24.47
C SER A 355 8.62 25.69 -23.58
N ALA A 356 8.19 26.95 -23.70
CA ALA A 356 7.05 27.48 -22.96
C ALA A 356 5.74 26.75 -23.29
N ASN A 357 5.50 26.46 -24.57
CA ASN A 357 4.34 25.70 -25.01
C ASN A 357 4.36 24.27 -24.45
N LEU A 358 5.50 23.58 -24.54
CA LEU A 358 5.65 22.22 -24.03
C LEU A 358 5.47 22.19 -22.49
N ARG A 359 6.01 23.16 -21.77
CA ARG A 359 5.79 23.35 -20.33
C ARG A 359 4.30 23.48 -20.01
N SER A 360 3.56 24.30 -20.76
CA SER A 360 2.12 24.49 -20.57
C SER A 360 1.36 23.18 -20.82
N ILE A 361 1.63 22.48 -21.92
CA ILE A 361 0.91 21.25 -22.29
C ILE A 361 1.24 20.10 -21.34
N ILE A 362 2.48 19.98 -20.85
CA ILE A 362 2.85 19.02 -19.79
C ILE A 362 2.06 19.31 -18.50
N THR A 363 2.01 20.58 -18.10
CA THR A 363 1.27 21.00 -16.91
C THR A 363 -0.22 20.67 -17.02
N GLU A 364 -0.81 20.92 -18.19
CA GLU A 364 -2.20 20.58 -18.51
C GLU A 364 -2.44 19.06 -18.46
N TYR A 365 -1.57 18.25 -19.09
CA TYR A 365 -1.65 16.79 -19.06
C TYR A 365 -1.63 16.22 -17.64
N ILE A 366 -0.74 16.72 -16.78
CA ILE A 366 -0.63 16.27 -15.40
C ILE A 366 -1.91 16.65 -14.61
N LYS A 367 -2.42 17.87 -14.80
CA LYS A 367 -3.66 18.36 -14.15
C LYS A 367 -4.88 17.56 -14.58
N GLU A 368 -5.05 17.27 -15.86
CA GLU A 368 -6.17 16.48 -16.39
C GLU A 368 -6.18 15.05 -15.83
N ASN A 369 -5.00 14.51 -15.54
CA ASN A 369 -4.85 13.17 -15.02
C ASN A 369 -4.76 13.10 -13.50
N GLN A 370 -5.00 14.19 -12.78
CA GLN A 370 -4.99 14.19 -11.32
C GLN A 370 -6.00 13.19 -10.77
N LEU A 371 -5.62 12.52 -9.68
CA LEU A 371 -6.55 11.80 -8.85
C LEU A 371 -6.98 12.74 -7.73
N GLN A 372 -8.27 13.06 -7.69
CA GLN A 372 -8.84 13.79 -6.56
C GLN A 372 -8.58 12.98 -5.30
N ALA A 373 -8.05 13.64 -4.27
CA ALA A 373 -7.90 12.99 -2.98
C ALA A 373 -9.26 12.43 -2.58
N GLY A 374 -9.30 11.15 -2.25
CA GLY A 374 -10.48 10.60 -1.62
C GLY A 374 -10.76 11.47 -0.40
N GLN A 375 -11.98 11.98 -0.25
CA GLN A 375 -12.36 12.48 1.05
C GLN A 375 -12.10 11.31 2.00
N ALA A 376 -11.11 11.45 2.88
CA ALA A 376 -11.04 10.65 4.07
C ALA A 376 -12.36 10.96 4.75
N VAL A 377 -13.34 10.08 4.53
CA VAL A 377 -14.57 10.10 5.28
C VAL A 377 -14.14 9.66 6.67
N SER A 378 -13.57 10.62 7.40
CA SER A 378 -13.57 10.69 8.85
C SER A 378 -15.03 10.85 9.24
N LYS A 379 -15.86 9.85 8.91
CA LYS A 379 -17.05 9.58 9.69
C LYS A 379 -16.46 9.14 11.01
N ASN A 380 -16.32 10.09 11.93
CA ASN A 380 -16.22 9.78 13.34
C ASN A 380 -17.41 8.87 13.61
N CYS A 381 -17.17 7.57 13.74
CA CYS A 381 -18.20 6.68 14.22
C CYS A 381 -18.58 7.16 15.62
N SER A 382 -19.87 7.10 15.92
CA SER A 382 -20.29 7.21 17.30
C SER A 382 -19.58 6.08 18.07
N PRO A 383 -18.82 6.38 19.12
CA PRO A 383 -18.08 5.35 19.85
C PRO A 383 -19.10 4.38 20.44
N THR A 384 -19.11 3.14 19.93
CA THR A 384 -19.85 2.03 20.53
C THR A 384 -18.85 1.01 21.06
N PRO A 385 -19.20 0.23 22.10
CA PRO A 385 -18.31 -0.78 22.67
C PRO A 385 -17.83 -1.86 21.67
N ASN A 386 -18.50 -2.00 20.53
CA ASN A 386 -18.21 -3.01 19.52
C ASN A 386 -17.43 -2.46 18.30
N LEU A 387 -17.04 -1.18 18.28
CA LEU A 387 -16.29 -0.61 17.16
C LEU A 387 -14.85 -0.26 17.57
N ASP A 388 -13.89 -0.57 16.70
CA ASP A 388 -12.49 -0.14 16.87
C ASP A 388 -12.25 1.31 16.40
N HIS A 389 -10.99 1.78 16.44
CA HIS A 389 -10.61 3.12 15.97
C HIS A 389 -10.83 3.35 14.47
N ASN A 390 -11.04 2.27 13.71
CA ASN A 390 -11.37 2.28 12.29
C ASN A 390 -12.88 2.18 12.04
N CYS A 391 -13.73 2.23 13.06
CA CYS A 391 -15.17 2.03 12.95
C CYS A 391 -15.53 0.63 12.41
N CYS A 392 -14.68 -0.35 12.69
CA CYS A 392 -14.86 -1.73 12.30
C CYS A 392 -15.44 -2.56 13.47
N PRO A 393 -16.38 -3.47 13.19
CA PRO A 393 -17.00 -4.30 14.22
C PRO A 393 -16.01 -5.32 14.79
N LEU A 394 -15.92 -5.39 16.12
CA LEU A 394 -15.11 -6.36 16.86
C LEU A 394 -15.78 -7.73 16.92
N ARG A 395 -17.12 -7.77 16.98
CA ARG A 395 -17.92 -8.99 17.04
C ARG A 395 -19.13 -8.90 16.11
N ALA A 396 -19.48 -10.04 15.52
CA ALA A 396 -20.72 -10.19 14.76
C ALA A 396 -21.92 -10.26 15.71
N GLY A 397 -23.13 -10.01 15.19
CA GLY A 397 -24.35 -10.13 15.97
C GLY A 397 -24.63 -8.92 16.88
N ARG A 398 -24.10 -7.75 16.54
CA ARG A 398 -24.14 -6.55 17.37
C ARG A 398 -24.84 -5.39 16.66
N GLY A 399 -25.53 -4.56 17.44
CA GLY A 399 -26.26 -3.40 16.94
C GLY A 399 -26.90 -2.60 18.08
N SER A 400 -27.76 -1.66 17.75
CA SER A 400 -28.54 -0.88 18.71
C SER A 400 -30.02 -1.26 18.73
N LEU A 401 -30.61 -1.38 19.92
CA LEU A 401 -32.02 -1.68 20.11
C LEU A 401 -32.74 -0.51 20.81
N ARG A 402 -33.78 0.01 20.16
CA ARG A 402 -34.74 0.94 20.76
C ARG A 402 -36.10 0.27 20.83
N LEU A 403 -36.77 0.38 21.97
CA LEU A 403 -38.06 -0.22 22.25
C LEU A 403 -39.07 0.87 22.63
N GLU A 404 -40.30 0.72 22.18
CA GLU A 404 -41.42 1.57 22.52
C GLU A 404 -42.61 0.70 22.95
N ILE A 405 -43.04 0.85 24.20
CA ILE A 405 -44.22 0.21 24.74
C ILE A 405 -45.39 1.17 24.59
N HIS A 406 -46.33 0.85 23.70
CA HIS A 406 -47.44 1.74 23.36
C HIS A 406 -48.57 1.60 24.37
N ARG A 407 -49.24 0.44 24.35
CA ARG A 407 -50.48 0.20 25.10
C ARG A 407 -50.76 -1.29 25.26
N ALA A 408 -51.68 -1.64 26.16
CA ALA A 408 -52.34 -2.93 26.17
C ALA A 408 -53.85 -2.74 25.96
N ALA A 409 -54.53 -3.81 25.56
CA ALA A 409 -55.97 -3.81 25.40
C ALA A 409 -56.61 -5.06 25.97
N GLY A 410 -57.79 -4.91 26.57
CA GLY A 410 -58.59 -6.01 27.10
C GLY A 410 -57.90 -6.78 28.23
N LEU A 411 -57.10 -6.11 29.07
CA LEU A 411 -56.54 -6.72 30.27
C LEU A 411 -57.67 -7.08 31.25
N ARG A 412 -57.59 -8.27 31.87
CA ARG A 412 -58.56 -8.77 32.85
C ARG A 412 -57.84 -9.58 33.93
N ALA A 413 -56.87 -8.96 34.60
CA ALA A 413 -56.15 -9.61 35.68
C ALA A 413 -57.00 -9.71 36.95
N ASP A 414 -57.70 -8.63 37.29
CA ASP A 414 -58.67 -8.57 38.38
C ASP A 414 -60.01 -9.26 38.11
N THR A 415 -60.65 -9.68 39.20
CA THR A 415 -61.99 -10.31 39.21
C THR A 415 -63.13 -9.32 39.46
N PHE A 416 -62.87 -8.21 40.17
CA PHE A 416 -63.90 -7.25 40.61
C PHE A 416 -63.61 -5.79 40.22
N THR A 417 -62.34 -5.44 39.96
CA THR A 417 -61.86 -4.11 39.57
C THR A 417 -61.27 -4.14 38.15
N LYS A 418 -60.85 -2.98 37.63
CA LYS A 418 -60.02 -2.95 36.43
C LYS A 418 -58.54 -3.04 36.84
N THR A 419 -57.75 -3.62 35.95
CA THR A 419 -56.32 -3.88 36.19
C THR A 419 -55.48 -2.62 36.37
N ASP A 420 -54.57 -2.65 37.35
CA ASP A 420 -53.51 -1.70 37.64
C ASP A 420 -52.21 -2.10 36.92
N ALA A 421 -52.16 -1.89 35.61
CA ALA A 421 -51.17 -2.52 34.74
C ALA A 421 -49.79 -1.87 34.73
N TYR A 422 -48.74 -2.70 34.70
CA TYR A 422 -47.37 -2.31 34.33
C TYR A 422 -46.64 -3.45 33.60
N VAL A 423 -45.57 -3.12 32.89
CA VAL A 423 -44.79 -4.06 32.06
C VAL A 423 -43.37 -4.15 32.59
N LYS A 424 -42.93 -5.36 32.93
CA LYS A 424 -41.53 -5.71 33.17
C LYS A 424 -40.89 -6.16 31.87
N ILE A 425 -39.72 -5.61 31.56
CA ILE A 425 -39.03 -5.81 30.30
C ILE A 425 -37.65 -6.40 30.59
N PHE A 426 -37.38 -7.57 30.02
CA PHE A 426 -36.12 -8.28 30.17
C PHE A 426 -35.44 -8.46 28.82
N TYR A 427 -34.17 -8.06 28.72
CA TYR A 427 -33.37 -8.28 27.52
C TYR A 427 -31.89 -8.44 27.85
N ASN A 428 -31.32 -9.59 27.52
CA ASN A 428 -29.88 -9.88 27.70
C ASN A 428 -29.35 -9.53 29.11
N GLY A 429 -30.09 -9.90 30.15
CA GLY A 429 -29.75 -9.61 31.55
C GLY A 429 -30.07 -8.19 32.04
N MET A 430 -30.55 -7.30 31.16
CA MET A 430 -31.05 -5.98 31.54
C MET A 430 -32.53 -6.04 31.94
N TYR A 431 -32.93 -5.15 32.84
CA TYR A 431 -34.27 -5.03 33.39
C TYR A 431 -34.76 -3.59 33.30
N GLU A 432 -35.94 -3.39 32.75
CA GLU A 432 -36.66 -2.11 32.73
C GLU A 432 -38.12 -2.33 33.14
N GLU A 433 -38.78 -1.28 33.62
CA GLU A 433 -40.17 -1.33 34.05
C GLU A 433 -40.93 -0.05 33.66
N THR A 434 -42.16 -0.19 33.17
CA THR A 434 -43.04 0.97 32.92
C THR A 434 -43.66 1.49 34.22
N ASN A 435 -44.07 2.75 34.23
CA ASN A 435 -44.97 3.24 35.26
C ASN A 435 -46.28 2.42 35.29
N THR A 436 -46.88 2.31 36.47
CA THR A 436 -48.18 1.64 36.64
C THR A 436 -49.32 2.58 36.25
N ILE A 437 -50.28 2.09 35.47
CA ILE A 437 -51.51 2.79 35.10
C ILE A 437 -52.66 2.14 35.87
N LEU A 438 -53.32 2.92 36.70
CA LEU A 438 -54.33 2.44 37.64
C LEU A 438 -55.74 2.37 37.01
N ASP A 439 -56.55 1.42 37.47
CA ASP A 439 -57.97 1.19 37.16
C ASP A 439 -58.28 1.28 35.65
N ASN A 440 -57.49 0.60 34.80
CA ASN A 440 -57.66 0.65 33.35
C ASN A 440 -57.29 -0.65 32.64
N ASN A 441 -58.28 -1.28 32.00
CA ASN A 441 -58.10 -2.50 31.21
C ASN A 441 -57.47 -2.26 29.82
N ASP A 442 -57.40 -1.00 29.38
CA ASP A 442 -56.80 -0.56 28.12
C ASP A 442 -55.72 0.52 28.37
N PRO A 443 -54.65 0.20 29.12
CA PRO A 443 -53.63 1.17 29.54
C PRO A 443 -52.76 1.62 28.37
N VAL A 444 -52.35 2.90 28.37
CA VAL A 444 -51.47 3.52 27.35
C VAL A 444 -50.24 4.12 28.02
N TRP A 445 -49.06 3.56 27.77
CA TRP A 445 -47.79 4.00 28.36
C TRP A 445 -47.00 4.94 27.46
N ASN A 446 -46.93 4.67 26.15
CA ASN A 446 -46.05 5.35 25.19
C ASN A 446 -44.62 5.58 25.74
N ALA A 447 -44.06 4.57 26.39
CA ALA A 447 -42.76 4.62 27.03
C ALA A 447 -41.67 4.13 26.07
N THR A 448 -40.58 4.89 25.94
CA THR A 448 -39.43 4.52 25.11
C THR A 448 -38.24 4.11 25.97
N TYR A 449 -37.59 3.01 25.62
CA TYR A 449 -36.37 2.49 26.22
C TYR A 449 -35.28 2.37 25.15
N ASP A 450 -34.12 2.96 25.39
CA ASP A 450 -32.96 2.86 24.50
C ASP A 450 -31.90 1.98 25.18
N TYR A 451 -31.73 0.77 24.66
CA TYR A 451 -30.76 -0.20 25.19
C TYR A 451 -29.34 0.05 24.67
N GLY A 452 -29.13 1.01 23.76
CA GLY A 452 -27.84 1.27 23.15
C GLY A 452 -27.28 0.01 22.48
N SER A 453 -25.97 -0.24 22.61
CA SER A 453 -25.28 -1.36 21.96
C SER A 453 -25.58 -2.70 22.64
N VAL A 454 -26.15 -3.64 21.88
CA VAL A 454 -26.63 -4.93 22.35
C VAL A 454 -26.18 -6.10 21.48
N GLU A 455 -26.27 -7.31 22.02
CA GLU A 455 -26.08 -8.56 21.29
C GLU A 455 -27.43 -9.13 20.83
N LEU A 456 -27.54 -9.37 19.53
CA LEU A 456 -28.76 -9.83 18.89
C LEU A 456 -28.90 -11.35 18.99
N GLY A 457 -30.13 -11.83 18.81
CA GLY A 457 -30.47 -13.25 18.94
C GLY A 457 -30.81 -13.69 20.36
N GLN A 458 -30.82 -12.75 21.31
CA GLN A 458 -31.32 -12.94 22.68
C GLN A 458 -32.84 -12.76 22.74
N GLU A 459 -33.47 -13.34 23.76
CA GLU A 459 -34.90 -13.16 24.04
C GLU A 459 -35.19 -11.75 24.58
N LEU A 460 -36.19 -11.08 23.99
CA LEU A 460 -36.84 -9.90 24.55
C LEU A 460 -38.16 -10.36 25.17
N ARG A 461 -38.20 -10.37 26.50
CA ARG A 461 -39.34 -10.87 27.27
C ARG A 461 -40.07 -9.73 27.94
N PHE A 462 -41.39 -9.70 27.76
CA PHE A 462 -42.31 -8.82 28.44
C PHE A 462 -43.15 -9.64 29.40
N GLU A 463 -43.27 -9.16 30.63
CA GLU A 463 -44.24 -9.68 31.59
C GLU A 463 -45.18 -8.55 31.97
N VAL A 464 -46.47 -8.73 31.71
CA VAL A 464 -47.49 -7.74 32.06
C VAL A 464 -48.11 -8.15 33.39
N TRP A 465 -48.12 -7.22 34.33
CA TRP A 465 -48.52 -7.45 35.71
C TRP A 465 -49.61 -6.47 36.12
N ASP A 466 -50.49 -6.94 36.99
CA ASP A 466 -51.44 -6.18 37.77
C ASP A 466 -50.80 -5.84 39.12
N ARG A 467 -50.95 -4.61 39.61
CA ARG A 467 -50.35 -4.17 40.87
C ARG A 467 -51.39 -4.19 41.97
N ASP A 468 -51.25 -5.14 42.90
CA ASP A 468 -52.16 -5.33 44.02
C ASP A 468 -51.52 -5.01 45.37
N VAL A 469 -52.37 -4.77 46.38
CA VAL A 469 -51.95 -4.44 47.76
C VAL A 469 -51.23 -5.60 48.45
N LEU A 470 -51.52 -6.86 48.08
CA LEU A 470 -50.98 -8.05 48.72
C LEU A 470 -50.09 -8.91 47.80
N TYR A 471 -50.56 -9.26 46.60
CA TYR A 471 -49.81 -10.05 45.61
C TYR A 471 -50.16 -9.63 44.19
N ASN A 472 -49.18 -9.18 43.42
CA ASN A 472 -49.36 -8.79 42.03
C ASN A 472 -49.73 -9.99 41.14
N ASP A 473 -50.80 -9.89 40.38
CA ASP A 473 -51.21 -10.93 39.42
C ASP A 473 -50.58 -10.76 38.03
N ARG A 474 -50.10 -11.84 37.42
CA ARG A 474 -49.50 -11.77 36.07
C ARG A 474 -50.57 -11.91 34.99
N ALA A 475 -50.76 -10.87 34.18
CA ALA A 475 -51.68 -10.86 33.04
C ALA A 475 -51.18 -11.70 31.85
N GLY A 476 -49.86 -11.82 31.68
CA GLY A 476 -49.27 -12.73 30.70
C GLY A 476 -47.78 -12.50 30.44
N ILE A 477 -47.19 -13.37 29.60
CA ILE A 477 -45.81 -13.29 29.13
C ILE A 477 -45.81 -13.23 27.60
N CYS A 478 -44.97 -12.38 27.04
CA CYS A 478 -44.67 -12.31 25.62
C CYS A 478 -43.16 -12.40 25.42
N VAL A 479 -42.72 -13.24 24.48
CA VAL A 479 -41.30 -13.38 24.13
C VAL A 479 -41.15 -13.18 22.63
N VAL A 480 -40.22 -12.31 22.24
CA VAL A 480 -39.83 -12.10 20.84
C VAL A 480 -38.32 -12.12 20.70
N PHE A 481 -37.84 -12.35 19.48
CA PHE A 481 -36.42 -12.28 19.13
C PHE A 481 -36.24 -11.08 18.20
N PRO A 482 -35.70 -9.94 18.68
CA PRO A 482 -35.57 -8.74 17.86
C PRO A 482 -34.72 -8.98 16.60
N GLU A 483 -35.24 -8.56 15.45
CA GLU A 483 -34.54 -8.61 14.16
C GLU A 483 -34.28 -7.20 13.62
N ARG A 484 -33.28 -7.06 12.74
CA ARG A 484 -32.95 -5.82 12.05
C ARG A 484 -34.20 -5.15 11.46
N GLY A 485 -34.32 -3.84 11.63
CA GLY A 485 -35.41 -3.01 11.11
C GLY A 485 -36.32 -2.48 12.20
N THR A 486 -37.41 -1.82 11.79
CA THR A 486 -38.46 -1.34 12.69
C THR A 486 -39.67 -2.26 12.56
N HIS A 487 -40.09 -2.84 13.67
CA HIS A 487 -41.17 -3.82 13.74
C HIS A 487 -42.20 -3.38 14.76
N SER A 488 -43.44 -3.18 14.31
CA SER A 488 -44.59 -2.90 15.18
C SER A 488 -45.38 -4.19 15.36
N LEU A 489 -45.44 -4.70 16.59
CA LEU A 489 -45.99 -6.00 16.91
C LEU A 489 -47.10 -5.92 17.96
N SER A 490 -47.90 -6.97 18.00
CA SER A 490 -48.88 -7.22 19.05
C SER A 490 -48.68 -8.62 19.61
N CYS A 491 -48.71 -8.76 20.93
CA CYS A 491 -48.56 -10.02 21.64
C CYS A 491 -49.84 -10.40 22.36
N GLN A 492 -50.39 -11.57 22.02
CA GLN A 492 -51.52 -12.13 22.74
C GLN A 492 -51.06 -12.62 24.12
N LEU A 493 -51.64 -12.05 25.18
CA LEU A 493 -51.40 -12.44 26.57
C LEU A 493 -52.47 -13.45 27.00
N SER A 494 -52.27 -14.08 28.16
CA SER A 494 -53.32 -14.89 28.80
C SER A 494 -54.58 -14.08 29.08
N LYS A 495 -54.40 -12.79 29.39
CA LYS A 495 -55.47 -11.83 29.69
C LYS A 495 -55.20 -10.51 28.95
N GLY A 496 -55.59 -10.43 27.67
CA GLY A 496 -55.49 -9.22 26.83
C GLY A 496 -54.39 -9.27 25.76
N VAL A 497 -54.04 -8.12 25.20
CA VAL A 497 -53.03 -7.97 24.13
C VAL A 497 -52.09 -6.81 24.44
N LEU A 498 -50.78 -7.00 24.30
CA LEU A 498 -49.77 -5.94 24.41
C LEU A 498 -49.35 -5.45 23.02
N TYR A 499 -49.28 -4.13 22.81
CA TYR A 499 -48.81 -3.49 21.57
C TYR A 499 -47.50 -2.74 21.82
N PHE A 500 -46.49 -3.02 21.00
CA PHE A 500 -45.16 -2.43 21.13
C PHE A 500 -44.47 -2.32 19.77
N THR A 501 -43.48 -1.44 19.68
CA THR A 501 -42.60 -1.31 18.52
C THR A 501 -41.17 -1.44 18.97
N TYR A 502 -40.32 -2.10 18.18
CA TYR A 502 -38.89 -2.03 18.38
C TYR A 502 -38.18 -1.68 17.08
N THR A 503 -37.02 -1.02 17.21
CA THR A 503 -36.12 -0.69 16.12
C THR A 503 -34.74 -1.23 16.43
N VAL A 504 -34.23 -2.07 15.53
CA VAL A 504 -32.88 -2.60 15.57
C VAL A 504 -32.08 -2.04 14.41
N LYS A 505 -30.93 -1.43 14.70
CA LYS A 505 -29.94 -1.00 13.72
C LYS A 505 -28.65 -1.78 13.93
N CYS A 506 -28.14 -2.45 12.91
CA CYS A 506 -26.85 -3.15 13.02
C CYS A 506 -25.69 -2.16 13.16
N ASP A 507 -24.61 -2.59 13.83
CA ASP A 507 -23.36 -1.84 13.79
C ASP A 507 -22.82 -1.75 12.36
N THR A 508 -21.96 -0.77 12.10
CA THR A 508 -21.35 -0.57 10.79
C THR A 508 -20.68 -1.85 10.30
N HIS A 509 -20.79 -2.13 9.00
CA HIS A 509 -20.30 -3.35 8.36
C HIS A 509 -20.97 -4.66 8.81
N LEU A 510 -22.06 -4.62 9.59
CA LEU A 510 -22.87 -5.80 9.93
C LEU A 510 -24.26 -5.77 9.27
N THR A 511 -24.75 -6.93 8.88
CA THR A 511 -26.04 -7.11 8.19
C THR A 511 -26.69 -8.47 8.49
N GLY A 512 -27.85 -8.71 7.89
CA GLY A 512 -28.72 -9.86 8.15
C GLY A 512 -29.66 -9.64 9.33
N PHE A 513 -30.64 -10.53 9.49
CA PHE A 513 -31.70 -10.43 10.50
C PHE A 513 -31.17 -10.23 11.93
N LYS A 514 -30.09 -10.93 12.27
CA LYS A 514 -29.44 -10.84 13.59
C LYS A 514 -28.12 -10.05 13.57
N CYS A 515 -27.85 -9.25 12.54
CA CYS A 515 -26.56 -8.53 12.38
C CYS A 515 -25.32 -9.44 12.39
N GLY A 516 -25.48 -10.72 12.03
CA GLY A 516 -24.42 -11.74 12.10
C GLY A 516 -23.54 -11.85 10.85
N ARG A 517 -23.87 -11.14 9.77
CA ARG A 517 -23.15 -11.22 8.49
C ARG A 517 -22.35 -9.95 8.23
N TYR A 518 -21.17 -10.10 7.64
CA TYR A 518 -20.35 -8.95 7.22
C TYR A 518 -20.92 -8.28 5.96
N SER A 519 -20.86 -6.96 5.92
CA SER A 519 -21.14 -6.13 4.73
C SER A 519 -19.93 -5.23 4.43
N PRO A 520 -19.39 -5.26 3.20
CA PRO A 520 -18.32 -4.33 2.79
C PRO A 520 -18.77 -2.87 2.76
N ILE A 521 -20.07 -2.63 2.56
CA ILE A 521 -20.66 -1.30 2.54
C ILE A 521 -21.20 -1.01 3.94
N ALA A 522 -20.70 0.05 4.57
CA ALA A 522 -21.25 0.58 5.81
C ALA A 522 -22.56 1.31 5.51
N GLU A 523 -23.67 0.82 6.06
CA GLU A 523 -25.02 1.41 5.94
C GLU A 523 -25.31 2.46 7.03
#